data_AF-A0A843SZC7-F1
#
_entry.id   AF-A0A843SZC7-F1
#
_cell.length_a   1.000
_cell.length_b   1.000
_cell.length_c   1.000
_cell.angle_alpha   90.00
_cell.angle_beta   90.00
_cell.angle_gamma   90.00
#
_symmetry.space_group_name_H-M   'P 1'
#
loop_
_entity.id
_entity.type
_entity.pdbx_description
1 polymer ?
#
loop_
_entity_poly.entity_id
_entity_poly.type
_entity_poly.pdbx_seq_one_letter_code
_entity_poly.pdbx_strand_id
1 'polypeptide(L)' 'MIVVGSHLWHGASSTFQSLGVDNPRWTPRIRTAGQVFAVAIAGAFIVIAVWVFLSQPGRVAL' A
#
# COMPACT_ATOMS: atom_id res chain seq x y z
N MET A 1 5.93 6.62 3.35
CA MET A 1 5.17 5.37 3.06
C MET A 1 4.03 5.11 4.04
N ILE A 2 4.11 5.58 5.29
CA ILE A 2 3.03 5.40 6.29
C ILE A 2 1.71 6.06 5.84
N VAL A 3 1.73 7.34 5.44
CA VAL A 3 0.53 8.08 5.01
C VAL A 3 -0.08 7.51 3.73
N VAL A 4 0.76 7.17 2.75
CA VAL A 4 0.31 6.59 1.47
C VAL A 4 -0.25 5.18 1.68
N GLY A 5 0.44 4.37 2.49
CA GLY A 5 -0.02 3.03 2.86
C GLY A 5 -1.33 3.06 3.62
N SER A 6 -1.50 3.96 4.60
CA SER A 6 -2.77 4.11 5.31
C SER A 6 -3.88 4.62 4.40
N HIS A 7 -3.60 5.58 3.52
CA HIS A 7 -4.58 6.05 2.54
C HIS A 7 -5.07 4.91 1.63
N LEU A 8 -4.16 4.06 1.13
CA LEU A 8 -4.52 2.92 0.30
C LEU A 8 -5.29 1.85 1.09
N TRP A 9 -4.87 1.58 2.33
CA TRP A 9 -5.53 0.65 3.25
C TRP A 9 -6.98 1.04 3.53
N HIS A 10 -7.28 2.32 3.68
CA HIS A 10 -8.64 2.83 3.88
C HIS A 10 -9.43 2.96 2.57
N GLY A 11 -8.78 3.49 1.53
CA GLY A 11 -9.41 3.79 0.24
C GLY A 11 -9.84 2.53 -0.52
N ALA A 12 -9.04 1.46 -0.46
CA ALA A 12 -9.31 0.23 -1.20
C ALA A 12 -10.69 -0.36 -0.85
N SER A 13 -11.03 -0.51 0.43
CA SER A 13 -12.36 -1.03 0.82
C SER A 13 -13.51 -0.08 0.47
N SER A 14 -13.26 1.24 0.51
CA SER A 14 -14.28 2.25 0.18
C SER A 14 -14.69 2.18 -1.29
N THR A 15 -13.74 1.89 -2.19
CA THR A 15 -14.04 1.79 -3.64
C THR A 15 -15.05 0.68 -3.92
N PHE A 16 -14.90 -0.48 -3.26
CA PHE A 16 -15.83 -1.60 -3.43
C PHE A 16 -17.22 -1.30 -2.85
N GLN A 17 -17.31 -0.48 -1.80
CA GLN A 17 -18.58 0.02 -1.28
C GLN A 17 -19.26 0.96 -2.28
N SER A 18 -18.52 1.88 -2.89
CA SER A 18 -19.06 2.76 -3.95
C SER A 18 -19.54 1.99 -5.18
N LEU A 19 -18.95 0.82 -5.45
CA LEU A 19 -19.36 -0.09 -6.52
C LEU A 19 -20.52 -1.02 -6.14
N GLY A 20 -21.02 -0.98 -4.90
CA GLY A 20 -22.11 -1.84 -4.41
C GLY A 20 -21.69 -3.28 -4.11
N VAL A 21 -20.40 -3.54 -3.93
CA VAL A 21 -19.82 -4.88 -3.65
C VAL A 21 -19.53 -5.02 -2.15
N ASP A 22 -20.52 -4.73 -1.30
CA ASP A 22 -20.35 -4.59 0.16
C ASP A 22 -21.22 -5.54 1.00
N ASN A 23 -21.57 -6.70 0.45
CA ASN A 23 -22.35 -7.69 1.19
C ASN A 23 -21.58 -8.28 2.41
N PRO A 24 -22.29 -8.81 3.44
CA PRO A 24 -21.69 -9.31 4.68
C PRO A 24 -20.68 -10.46 4.49
N ARG A 25 -20.75 -11.21 3.39
CA ARG A 25 -19.85 -12.32 3.08
C ARG A 25 -18.55 -11.86 2.41
N TRP A 26 -18.61 -10.79 1.63
CA TRP A 26 -17.50 -10.31 0.79
C TRP A 26 -16.76 -9.15 1.41
N THR A 27 -17.44 -8.25 2.13
CA THR A 27 -16.85 -7.11 2.83
C THR A 27 -15.64 -7.47 3.71
N PRO A 28 -15.67 -8.49 4.58
CA PRO A 28 -14.49 -8.83 5.38
C PRO A 28 -13.30 -9.28 4.53
N ARG A 29 -13.54 -10.01 3.43
CA ARG A 29 -12.49 -10.48 2.52
C ARG A 29 -11.86 -9.33 1.75
N ILE A 30 -12.69 -8.44 1.22
CA ILE A 30 -12.25 -7.25 0.48
C ILE A 30 -11.44 -6.34 1.39
N ARG A 31 -11.86 -6.18 2.64
CA ARG A 31 -11.14 -5.38 3.62
C ARG A 31 -9.76 -5.98 3.87
N THR A 32 -9.65 -7.26 4.23
CA THR A 32 -8.34 -7.90 4.45
C THR A 32 -7.46 -7.88 3.19
N ALA A 33 -8.02 -8.13 2.01
CA ALA A 33 -7.28 -8.08 0.75
C ALA A 33 -6.74 -6.68 0.46
N GLY A 34 -7.55 -5.63 0.65
CA GLY A 34 -7.12 -4.24 0.50
C GLY A 34 -6.02 -3.85 1.47
N GLN A 35 -6.09 -4.33 2.71
CA GLN A 35 -5.05 -4.12 3.73
C GLN A 35 -3.71 -4.77 3.35
N VAL A 36 -3.75 -6.05 2.96
CA VAL A 36 -2.57 -6.79 2.50
C VAL A 36 -1.95 -6.11 1.27
N PHE A 37 -2.78 -5.71 0.30
CA PHE A 37 -2.34 -4.99 -0.88
C PHE A 37 -1.65 -3.66 -0.52
N ALA A 38 -2.23 -2.87 0.39
CA ALA A 38 -1.64 -1.61 0.83
C ALA A 38 -0.27 -1.78 1.49
N VAL A 39 -0.10 -2.78 2.34
CA VAL A 39 1.20 -3.09 2.96
C VAL A 39 2.21 -3.55 1.92
N ALA A 40 1.80 -4.41 0.98
CA ALA A 40 2.68 -4.90 -0.08
C ALA A 40 3.21 -3.75 -0.96
N ILE A 41 2.34 -2.84 -1.38
CA ILE A 41 2.73 -1.67 -2.18
C ILE A 41 3.66 -0.75 -1.38
N ALA A 42 3.30 -0.40 -0.14
CA ALA A 42 4.15 0.43 0.70
C ALA A 42 5.53 -0.21 0.93
N GLY A 43 5.58 -1.52 1.20
CA GLY A 43 6.81 -2.28 1.35
C GLY A 43 7.65 -2.29 0.08
N ALA A 44 7.05 -2.51 -1.09
CA ALA A 44 7.75 -2.47 -2.37
C ALA A 44 8.42 -1.11 -2.63
N PHE A 45 7.72 0.01 -2.36
CA PHE A 45 8.31 1.34 -2.48
C PHE A 45 9.45 1.59 -1.49
N ILE A 46 9.35 1.08 -0.26
CA ILE A 46 10.47 1.13 0.71
C ILE A 46 11.67 0.36 0.17
N VAL A 47 11.47 -0.85 -0.36
CA VAL A 47 12.55 -1.67 -0.92
C VAL A 47 13.24 -0.95 -2.07
N ILE A 48 12.49 -0.32 -2.98
CA ILE A 48 13.07 0.49 -4.06
C ILE A 48 13.93 1.62 -3.50
N ALA A 49 13.42 2.38 -2.53
CA ALA A 49 14.14 3.50 -1.92
C ALA A 49 15.44 3.04 -1.23
N VAL A 50 15.37 1.95 -0.47
CA VAL A 50 16.54 1.35 0.20
C VAL A 50 17.54 0.83 -0.82
N TRP A 51 17.07 0.14 -1.86
CA TRP A 51 17.93 -0.38 -2.93
C TRP A 51 18.70 0.74 -3.63
N VAL A 52 18.02 1.82 -4.01
CA VAL A 52 18.66 2.98 -4.64
C VAL A 52 19.66 3.64 -3.70
N PHE A 53 19.30 3.81 -2.41
CA PHE A 53 20.21 4.38 -1.42
C PHE A 53 21.50 3.56 -1.27
N LEU A 54 21.39 2.24 -1.20
CA LEU A 54 22.54 1.34 -1.08
C LEU A 54 23.34 1.20 -2.39
N SER A 55 22.67 1.35 -3.54
CA SER A 55 23.29 1.21 -4.87
C SER A 55 23.92 2.49 -5.41
N GLN A 56 23.76 3.63 -4.72
CA GLN A 56 24.40 4.90 -5.08
C GLN A 56 25.47 5.37 -4.07
N PRO A 57 26.47 4.53 -3.70
CA PRO A 57 27.58 4.99 -2.87
C PRO A 57 28.41 6.01 -3.67
N GLY A 58 28.30 7.30 -3.33
CA GLY A 58 29.13 8.37 -3.91
C GLY A 58 28.41 9.62 -4.43
N ARG A 59 27.07 9.65 -4.46
CA ARG A 59 26.31 10.81 -5.00
C ARG A 59 25.91 11.89 -3.97
N VAL A 60 26.15 11.67 -2.68
CA VAL A 60 25.72 12.57 -1.59
C VAL A 60 26.90 13.19 -0.84
N ALA A 61 28.13 13.01 -1.33
CA ALA A 61 29.29 13.73 -0.83
C ALA A 61 29.42 15.05 -1.60
N LEU A 62 28.74 16.10 -1.13
CA LEU A 62 29.02 17.50 -1.43
C LEU A 62 29.01 18.29 -0.11
#